data_AF-A0A3C0WEX4-F1
#
_entry.id   AF-A0A3C0WEX4-F1
#
_cell.length_a   1.000
_cell.length_b   1.000
_cell.length_c   1.000
_cell.angle_alpha   90.00
_cell.angle_beta   90.00
_cell.angle_gamma   90.00
#
_symmetry.space_group_name_H-M   'P 1'
#
loop_
_entity.id
_entity.type
_entity.pdbx_description
1 polymer ?
#
loop_
_entity_poly.entity_id
_entity_poly.type
_entity_poly.pdbx_seq_one_letter_code
_entity_poly.pdbx_strand_id
1 'polypeptide(L)'
;RVPVEDHSVAVRQCLTQLVDPEIGCISEAREVAAIGFKAVHGGSLSGVQRITGEVLDEMSRMNQVAPAHNPPYISAMRQLAERLPEIPLVAAFETGFHSTISRGWRNYAIPSAWSEELNVRRWGFHGASHRYISQRVAELTDSGSTKVISCHLGGSSSLAAIHSGKSVATTMGMSPQSG
;
A
#
# COMPACT_ATOMS: atom_id res chain seq x y z
N ARG A 1 26.37 -4.55 -18.09
CA ARG A 1 25.01 -4.26 -17.57
C ARG A 1 24.61 -2.91 -18.12
N VAL A 2 23.42 -2.78 -18.73
CA VAL A 2 22.91 -1.48 -19.15
C VAL A 2 22.65 -0.64 -17.89
N PRO A 3 23.13 0.61 -17.81
CA PRO A 3 22.85 1.48 -16.66
C PRO A 3 21.33 1.63 -16.44
N VAL A 4 20.92 1.72 -15.17
CA VAL A 4 19.55 2.01 -14.76
C VAL A 4 19.56 3.35 -14.07
N GLU A 5 19.37 4.40 -14.86
CA GLU A 5 19.44 5.79 -14.38
C GLU A 5 18.23 6.16 -13.54
N ASP A 6 17.08 5.54 -13.82
CA ASP A 6 15.84 5.73 -13.08
C ASP A 6 14.81 4.61 -13.28
N HIS A 7 13.66 4.76 -12.63
CA HIS A 7 12.61 3.74 -12.59
C HIS A 7 11.98 3.50 -13.96
N SER A 8 11.89 4.52 -14.82
CA SER A 8 11.32 4.35 -16.16
C SER A 8 12.23 3.49 -17.05
N VAL A 9 13.55 3.67 -16.95
CA VAL A 9 14.53 2.83 -17.64
C VAL A 9 14.44 1.38 -17.14
N ALA A 10 14.33 1.19 -15.82
CA ALA A 10 14.14 -0.12 -15.21
C ALA A 10 12.87 -0.81 -15.74
N VAL A 11 11.73 -0.10 -15.74
CA VAL A 11 10.45 -0.64 -16.21
C VAL A 11 10.52 -0.99 -17.70
N ARG A 12 11.14 -0.15 -18.54
CA ARG A 12 11.32 -0.47 -19.98
C ARG A 12 12.16 -1.73 -20.17
N GLN A 13 13.24 -1.90 -19.42
CA GLN A 13 14.04 -3.13 -19.46
C GLN A 13 13.24 -4.36 -18.99
N CYS A 14 12.40 -4.22 -17.96
CA CYS A 14 11.49 -5.29 -17.56
C CYS A 14 10.49 -5.63 -18.67
N LEU A 15 9.88 -4.62 -19.32
CA LEU A 15 8.97 -4.84 -20.45
C LEU A 15 9.67 -5.56 -21.61
N THR A 16 10.93 -5.23 -21.90
CA THR A 16 11.74 -5.95 -22.90
C THR A 16 11.96 -7.42 -22.52
N GLN A 17 12.26 -7.71 -21.25
CA GLN A 17 12.41 -9.08 -20.77
C GLN A 17 11.08 -9.87 -20.81
N LEU A 18 9.96 -9.21 -20.52
CA LEU A 18 8.65 -9.84 -20.52
C LEU A 18 8.20 -10.29 -21.93
N VAL A 19 8.65 -9.61 -22.98
CA VAL A 19 8.34 -9.92 -24.39
C VAL A 19 9.47 -10.66 -25.11
N ASP A 20 10.52 -11.05 -24.39
CA ASP A 20 11.65 -11.76 -24.98
C ASP A 20 11.19 -13.10 -25.59
N PRO A 21 11.61 -13.45 -26.82
CA PRO A 21 11.12 -14.66 -27.49
C PRO A 21 11.57 -15.97 -26.84
N GLU A 22 12.64 -15.97 -26.03
CA GLU A 22 13.17 -17.17 -25.37
C GLU A 22 12.69 -17.27 -23.91
N ILE A 23 12.65 -16.16 -23.19
CA ILE A 23 12.37 -16.14 -21.74
C ILE A 23 11.08 -15.39 -21.35
N GLY A 24 10.44 -14.70 -22.29
CA GLY A 24 9.27 -13.87 -22.06
C GLY A 24 8.02 -14.69 -21.71
N CYS A 25 7.02 -14.00 -21.16
CA CYS A 25 5.74 -14.59 -20.77
C CYS A 25 4.52 -13.90 -21.37
N ILE A 26 4.73 -12.83 -22.16
CA ILE A 26 3.72 -12.12 -22.93
C ILE A 26 4.25 -11.86 -24.35
N SER A 27 3.38 -11.67 -25.32
CA SER A 27 3.79 -11.48 -26.72
C SER A 27 4.15 -10.02 -27.01
N GLU A 28 3.48 -9.08 -26.33
CA GLU A 28 3.66 -7.66 -26.55
C GLU A 28 3.60 -6.84 -25.25
N ALA A 29 4.37 -5.74 -25.17
CA ALA A 29 4.45 -4.92 -23.96
C ALA A 29 3.10 -4.28 -23.58
N ARG A 30 2.21 -4.05 -24.58
CA ARG A 30 0.86 -3.52 -24.36
C ARG A 30 -0.07 -4.45 -23.60
N GLU A 31 0.30 -5.73 -23.44
CA GLU A 31 -0.45 -6.66 -22.60
C GLU A 31 -0.32 -6.32 -21.10
N VAL A 32 0.66 -5.50 -20.72
CA VAL A 32 0.75 -4.92 -19.38
C VAL A 32 -0.31 -3.84 -19.21
N ALA A 33 -1.45 -4.24 -18.64
CA ALA A 33 -2.62 -3.36 -18.50
C ALA A 33 -2.46 -2.23 -17.46
N ALA A 34 -1.57 -2.38 -16.48
CA ALA A 34 -1.31 -1.39 -15.43
C ALA A 34 -0.03 -1.68 -14.64
N ILE A 35 0.47 -0.69 -13.91
CA ILE A 35 1.51 -0.83 -12.89
C ILE A 35 0.89 -0.56 -11.51
N GLY A 36 0.96 -1.56 -10.63
CA GLY A 36 0.49 -1.47 -9.26
C GLY A 36 1.62 -1.18 -8.27
N PHE A 37 1.43 -0.19 -7.41
CA PHE A 37 2.35 0.17 -6.33
C PHE A 37 1.79 -0.25 -4.97
N LYS A 38 2.64 -0.87 -4.14
CA LYS A 38 2.39 -1.06 -2.71
C LYS A 38 2.66 0.26 -1.97
N ALA A 39 1.76 1.22 -2.13
CA ALA A 39 1.93 2.56 -1.57
C ALA A 39 1.71 2.56 -0.05
N VAL A 40 2.48 3.36 0.70
CA VAL A 40 2.44 3.30 2.16
C VAL A 40 1.28 4.11 2.74
N HIS A 41 1.23 5.42 2.50
CA HIS A 41 0.22 6.28 3.13
C HIS A 41 -0.38 7.30 2.16
N GLY A 42 -1.69 7.24 1.96
CA GLY A 42 -2.44 8.14 1.07
C GLY A 42 -3.11 9.32 1.75
N GLY A 43 -2.66 9.73 2.95
CA GLY A 43 -3.37 10.72 3.78
C GLY A 43 -4.83 10.33 4.04
N SER A 44 -5.74 11.22 3.68
CA SER A 44 -7.19 10.99 3.74
C SER A 44 -7.70 9.96 2.73
N LEU A 45 -6.93 9.67 1.67
CA LEU A 45 -7.25 8.62 0.70
C LEU A 45 -6.91 7.24 1.27
N SER A 46 -7.72 6.26 0.87
CA SER A 46 -7.63 4.90 1.36
C SER A 46 -7.93 3.88 0.26
N GLY A 47 -7.62 2.62 0.52
CA GLY A 47 -7.87 1.52 -0.40
C GLY A 47 -6.99 1.57 -1.66
N VAL A 48 -7.60 1.27 -2.80
CA VAL A 48 -6.93 1.23 -4.11
C VAL A 48 -7.34 2.46 -4.90
N GLN A 49 -6.36 3.23 -5.39
CA GLN A 49 -6.57 4.49 -6.10
C GLN A 49 -5.79 4.48 -7.41
N ARG A 50 -6.41 4.96 -8.50
CA ARG A 50 -5.66 5.30 -9.71
C ARG A 50 -4.80 6.53 -9.41
N ILE A 51 -3.55 6.52 -9.82
CA ILE A 51 -2.66 7.66 -9.57
C ILE A 51 -3.08 8.85 -10.44
N THR A 52 -3.30 9.97 -9.77
CA THR A 52 -3.53 11.31 -10.35
C THR A 52 -2.67 12.33 -9.61
N GLY A 53 -2.60 13.57 -10.10
CA GLY A 53 -1.94 14.67 -9.38
C GLY A 53 -2.46 14.83 -7.95
N GLU A 54 -3.79 14.79 -7.77
CA GLU A 54 -4.45 14.89 -6.47
C GLU A 54 -4.04 13.77 -5.50
N VAL A 55 -3.91 12.54 -6.00
CA VAL A 55 -3.44 11.40 -5.18
C VAL A 55 -2.00 11.63 -4.71
N LEU A 56 -1.12 12.12 -5.59
CA LEU A 56 0.28 12.38 -5.28
C LEU A 56 0.44 13.53 -4.29
N ASP A 57 -0.40 14.56 -4.40
CA ASP A 57 -0.40 15.69 -3.47
C ASP A 57 -0.87 15.25 -2.08
N GLU A 58 -1.91 14.42 -1.98
CA GLU A 58 -2.36 13.89 -0.70
C GLU A 58 -1.33 12.93 -0.06
N MET A 59 -0.66 12.10 -0.86
CA MET A 59 0.48 11.31 -0.40
C MET A 59 1.61 12.19 0.15
N SER A 60 1.88 13.34 -0.49
CA SER A 60 2.95 14.26 -0.09
C SER A 60 2.71 14.87 1.30
N ARG A 61 1.45 15.08 1.68
CA ARG A 61 1.09 15.57 3.04
C ARG A 61 1.51 14.61 4.14
N MET A 62 1.70 13.33 3.82
CA MET A 62 2.11 12.29 4.77
C MET A 62 3.61 11.98 4.75
N ASN A 63 4.42 12.78 4.06
CA ASN A 63 5.88 12.59 4.01
C ASN A 63 6.53 12.61 5.39
N GLN A 64 6.04 13.44 6.33
CA GLN A 64 6.59 13.45 7.70
C GLN A 64 6.26 12.18 8.50
N VAL A 65 5.17 11.49 8.15
CA VAL A 65 4.74 10.25 8.82
C VAL A 65 5.44 9.03 8.24
N ALA A 66 5.72 9.03 6.94
CA ALA A 66 6.41 7.95 6.23
C ALA A 66 7.59 8.47 5.40
N PRO A 67 8.61 9.11 6.01
CA PRO A 67 9.66 9.85 5.29
C PRO A 67 10.57 8.96 4.44
N ALA A 68 10.80 7.72 4.87
CA ALA A 68 11.58 6.75 4.12
C ALA A 68 10.79 6.08 2.97
N HIS A 69 9.47 6.29 2.89
CA HIS A 69 8.60 5.54 1.98
C HIS A 69 7.83 6.44 1.01
N ASN A 70 7.09 7.43 1.48
CA ASN A 70 6.25 8.24 0.60
C ASN A 70 7.06 9.04 -0.44
N PRO A 71 8.13 9.78 -0.08
CA PRO A 71 8.90 10.56 -1.05
C PRO A 71 9.44 9.76 -2.25
N PRO A 72 10.14 8.61 -2.06
CA PRO A 72 10.62 7.84 -3.21
C PRO A 72 9.48 7.26 -4.06
N TYR A 73 8.37 6.82 -3.46
CA TYR A 73 7.21 6.32 -4.22
C TYR A 73 6.56 7.43 -5.06
N ILE A 74 6.38 8.63 -4.50
CA ILE A 74 5.81 9.78 -5.23
C ILE A 74 6.72 10.15 -6.41
N SER A 75 8.03 10.18 -6.20
CA SER A 75 9.01 10.44 -7.27
C SER A 75 8.91 9.41 -8.41
N ALA A 76 8.89 8.12 -8.07
CA ALA A 76 8.74 7.06 -9.06
C ALA A 76 7.41 7.14 -9.82
N MET A 77 6.29 7.38 -9.13
CA MET A 77 4.98 7.53 -9.75
C MET A 77 4.90 8.74 -10.69
N ARG A 78 5.47 9.89 -10.30
CA ARG A 78 5.54 11.08 -11.16
C ARG A 78 6.33 10.79 -12.43
N GLN A 79 7.52 10.21 -12.28
CA GLN A 79 8.40 9.89 -13.40
C GLN A 79 7.77 8.87 -14.35
N LEU A 80 7.13 7.83 -13.82
CA LEU A 80 6.48 6.81 -14.65
C LEU A 80 5.23 7.38 -15.34
N ALA A 81 4.46 8.25 -14.69
CA ALA A 81 3.31 8.91 -15.31
C ALA A 81 3.73 9.81 -16.48
N GLU A 82 4.89 10.48 -16.37
CA GLU A 82 5.44 11.32 -17.44
C GLU A 82 5.99 10.48 -18.61
N ARG A 83 6.70 9.39 -18.30
CA ARG A 83 7.50 8.66 -19.30
C ARG A 83 6.85 7.41 -19.87
N LEU A 84 5.80 6.91 -19.23
CA LEU A 84 4.97 5.78 -19.68
C LEU A 84 3.48 6.14 -19.53
N PRO A 85 3.00 7.25 -20.13
CA PRO A 85 1.63 7.73 -19.95
C PRO A 85 0.57 6.75 -20.45
N GLU A 86 0.95 5.80 -21.31
CA GLU A 86 0.09 4.75 -21.85
C GLU A 86 -0.27 3.66 -20.83
N ILE A 87 0.52 3.51 -19.75
CA ILE A 87 0.31 2.47 -18.73
C ILE A 87 -0.33 3.09 -17.48
N PRO A 88 -1.59 2.77 -17.15
CA PRO A 88 -2.22 3.24 -15.92
C PRO A 88 -1.43 2.85 -14.67
N LEU A 89 -1.20 3.83 -13.80
CA LEU A 89 -0.59 3.60 -12.48
C LEU A 89 -1.68 3.50 -11.40
N VAL A 90 -1.52 2.56 -10.47
CA VAL A 90 -2.48 2.31 -9.38
C VAL A 90 -1.73 2.17 -8.06
N ALA A 91 -2.15 2.87 -7.01
CA ALA A 91 -1.67 2.67 -5.64
C ALA A 91 -2.64 1.81 -4.84
N ALA A 92 -2.14 0.78 -4.17
CA ALA A 92 -2.83 0.10 -3.08
C ALA A 92 -2.20 0.56 -1.76
N PHE A 93 -2.94 1.33 -0.96
CA PHE A 93 -2.44 1.89 0.29
C PHE A 93 -2.43 0.87 1.42
N GLU A 94 -1.28 0.73 2.09
CA GLU A 94 -1.09 -0.20 3.22
C GLU A 94 -2.00 0.10 4.42
N THR A 95 -2.45 1.34 4.57
CA THR A 95 -3.42 1.75 5.61
C THR A 95 -4.85 1.32 5.29
N GLY A 96 -5.13 0.92 4.04
CA GLY A 96 -6.48 0.71 3.52
C GLY A 96 -7.28 -0.38 4.24
N PHE A 97 -6.63 -1.49 4.58
CA PHE A 97 -7.30 -2.61 5.26
C PHE A 97 -7.73 -2.27 6.70
N HIS A 98 -7.01 -1.35 7.34
CA HIS A 98 -7.27 -0.91 8.71
C HIS A 98 -8.34 0.20 8.79
N SER A 99 -8.90 0.61 7.64
CA SER A 99 -9.97 1.60 7.52
C SER A 99 -11.30 1.17 8.15
N THR A 100 -11.42 -0.06 8.65
CA THR A 100 -12.60 -0.57 9.36
C THR A 100 -12.50 -0.50 10.88
N ILE A 101 -11.33 -0.17 11.43
CA ILE A 101 -11.13 -0.05 12.90
C ILE A 101 -12.03 1.09 13.42
N SER A 102 -12.77 0.88 14.51
CA SER A 102 -13.64 1.93 15.05
C SER A 102 -12.85 3.13 15.58
N ARG A 103 -13.47 4.32 15.62
CA ARG A 103 -12.82 5.56 16.09
C ARG A 103 -12.19 5.41 17.48
N GLY A 104 -12.87 4.73 18.41
CA GLY A 104 -12.36 4.49 19.77
C GLY A 104 -11.05 3.69 19.81
N TRP A 105 -10.83 2.81 18.83
CA TRP A 105 -9.59 2.03 18.71
C TRP A 105 -8.53 2.70 17.84
N ARG A 106 -8.87 3.75 17.09
CA ARG A 106 -7.89 4.53 16.32
C ARG A 106 -7.35 5.73 17.07
N ASN A 107 -8.17 6.34 17.92
CA ASN A 107 -7.78 7.55 18.60
C ASN A 107 -6.81 7.24 19.73
N TYR A 108 -5.77 8.04 19.85
CA TYR A 108 -4.94 8.06 21.04
C TYR A 108 -5.62 8.88 22.14
N ALA A 109 -5.26 8.65 23.39
CA ALA A 109 -5.68 9.47 24.53
C ALA A 109 -4.88 10.79 24.56
N ILE A 110 -5.10 11.63 23.55
CA ILE A 110 -4.43 12.92 23.30
C ILE A 110 -5.49 14.01 23.11
N PRO A 111 -5.11 15.31 23.13
CA PRO A 111 -6.03 16.39 22.78
C PRO A 111 -6.73 16.13 21.44
N SER A 112 -8.06 16.30 21.38
CA SER A 112 -8.85 15.96 20.19
C SER A 112 -8.41 16.72 18.95
N ALA A 113 -7.99 17.98 19.12
CA ALA A 113 -7.45 18.84 18.06
C ALA A 113 -6.31 18.17 17.28
N TRP A 114 -5.44 17.39 17.94
CA TRP A 114 -4.35 16.71 17.24
C TRP A 114 -4.85 15.60 16.32
N SER A 115 -5.90 14.88 16.73
CA SER A 115 -6.53 13.88 15.86
C SER A 115 -7.34 14.54 14.74
N GLU A 116 -8.02 15.65 15.02
CA GLU A 116 -8.99 16.29 14.12
C GLU A 116 -8.32 17.18 13.08
N GLU A 117 -7.28 17.93 13.47
CA GLU A 117 -6.60 18.90 12.61
C GLU A 117 -5.32 18.33 11.98
N LEU A 118 -4.58 17.50 12.74
CA LEU A 118 -3.27 16.99 12.34
C LEU A 118 -3.29 15.50 11.93
N ASN A 119 -4.46 14.86 11.96
CA ASN A 119 -4.63 13.44 11.67
C ASN A 119 -3.73 12.50 12.52
N VAL A 120 -3.45 12.88 13.78
CA VAL A 120 -2.75 12.02 14.74
C VAL A 120 -3.69 10.91 15.22
N ARG A 121 -3.58 9.74 14.62
CA ARG A 121 -4.39 8.55 14.93
C ARG A 121 -3.65 7.28 14.51
N ARG A 122 -4.13 6.12 14.96
CA ARG A 122 -3.67 4.83 14.44
C ARG A 122 -4.17 4.65 13.01
N TRP A 123 -3.23 4.47 12.10
CA TRP A 123 -3.50 4.17 10.70
C TRP A 123 -3.37 2.67 10.43
N GLY A 124 -2.35 2.03 11.00
CA GLY A 124 -2.01 0.64 10.70
C GLY A 124 -1.33 0.48 9.35
N PHE A 125 -0.45 -0.51 9.22
CA PHE A 125 0.27 -0.83 7.98
C PHE A 125 0.32 -2.35 7.79
N HIS A 126 1.00 -2.80 6.73
CA HIS A 126 0.92 -4.20 6.24
C HIS A 126 -0.51 -4.63 5.88
N GLY A 127 -1.38 -3.67 5.55
CA GLY A 127 -2.79 -3.94 5.25
C GLY A 127 -2.97 -4.88 4.06
N ALA A 128 -2.13 -4.82 3.02
CA ALA A 128 -2.22 -5.79 1.92
C ALA A 128 -1.97 -7.22 2.39
N SER A 129 -0.99 -7.43 3.28
CA SER A 129 -0.67 -8.75 3.84
C SER A 129 -1.78 -9.25 4.76
N HIS A 130 -2.23 -8.44 5.72
CA HIS A 130 -3.31 -8.81 6.62
C HIS A 130 -4.63 -9.06 5.89
N ARG A 131 -4.93 -8.28 4.84
CA ARG A 131 -6.09 -8.50 3.97
C ARG A 131 -6.02 -9.85 3.25
N TYR A 132 -4.87 -10.17 2.65
CA TYR A 132 -4.67 -11.45 1.98
C TYR A 132 -4.86 -12.62 2.95
N ILE A 133 -4.25 -12.57 4.13
CA ILE A 133 -4.42 -13.61 5.15
C ILE A 133 -5.89 -13.74 5.57
N SER A 134 -6.60 -12.62 5.73
CA SER A 134 -8.02 -12.64 6.05
C SER A 134 -8.85 -13.41 5.02
N GLN A 135 -8.57 -13.22 3.73
CA GLN A 135 -9.29 -13.88 2.63
C GLN A 135 -8.88 -15.34 2.54
N ARG A 136 -7.58 -15.62 2.59
CA ARG A 136 -7.05 -16.96 2.43
C ARG A 136 -7.47 -17.90 3.56
N VAL A 137 -7.53 -17.41 4.81
CA VAL A 137 -8.04 -18.21 5.94
C VAL A 137 -9.52 -18.55 5.76
N ALA A 138 -10.33 -17.63 5.22
CA ALA A 138 -11.74 -17.90 4.94
C ALA A 138 -11.92 -18.99 3.88
N GLU A 139 -11.05 -19.05 2.86
CA GLU A 139 -11.05 -20.11 1.85
C GLU A 139 -10.57 -21.46 2.39
N LEU A 140 -9.64 -21.45 3.35
CA LEU A 140 -9.01 -22.66 3.90
C LEU A 140 -9.79 -23.28 5.06
N THR A 141 -10.80 -22.61 5.59
CA THR A 141 -11.54 -23.07 6.76
C THR A 141 -13.02 -23.25 6.43
N ASP A 142 -13.53 -24.47 6.61
CA ASP A 142 -14.94 -24.81 6.37
C ASP A 142 -15.92 -24.05 7.27
N SER A 143 -15.42 -23.39 8.32
CA SER A 143 -16.20 -22.69 9.34
C SER A 143 -16.48 -21.23 9.04
N GLY A 144 -15.94 -20.67 7.95
CA GLY A 144 -16.02 -19.24 7.68
C GLY A 144 -15.40 -18.42 8.82
N SER A 145 -14.28 -18.89 9.38
CA SER A 145 -13.66 -18.36 10.61
C SER A 145 -13.69 -16.84 10.64
N THR A 146 -14.56 -16.31 11.49
CA THR A 146 -14.79 -14.87 11.54
C THR A 146 -13.71 -14.17 12.34
N LYS A 147 -12.95 -14.85 13.21
CA LYS A 147 -11.96 -14.20 14.08
C LYS A 147 -10.57 -14.73 13.81
N VAL A 148 -9.70 -13.87 13.30
CA VAL A 148 -8.32 -14.20 12.93
C VAL A 148 -7.38 -13.22 13.60
N ILE A 149 -6.33 -13.74 14.22
CA ILE A 149 -5.15 -12.95 14.58
C ILE A 149 -4.09 -13.21 13.51
N SER A 150 -3.76 -12.18 12.74
CA SER A 150 -2.74 -12.27 11.69
C SER A 150 -1.43 -11.68 12.21
N CYS A 151 -0.36 -12.48 12.16
CA CYS A 151 0.98 -12.08 12.59
C CYS A 151 1.88 -11.93 11.35
N HIS A 152 2.12 -10.69 10.92
CA HIS A 152 3.08 -10.40 9.86
C HIS A 152 4.45 -10.18 10.50
N LEU A 153 5.35 -11.17 10.39
CA LEU A 153 6.66 -11.17 11.03
C LEU A 153 7.76 -11.20 9.97
N GLY A 154 8.51 -10.11 9.85
CA GLY A 154 9.55 -9.93 8.83
C GLY A 154 10.45 -8.74 9.12
N GLY A 155 11.04 -8.15 8.08
CA GLY A 155 11.93 -6.97 8.21
C GLY A 155 11.28 -5.80 8.97
N SER A 156 9.95 -5.66 8.86
CA SER A 156 9.09 -4.97 9.81
C SER A 156 8.01 -5.96 10.28
N SER A 157 7.48 -5.77 11.50
CA SER A 157 6.53 -6.71 12.10
C SER A 157 5.28 -6.01 12.65
N SER A 158 4.11 -6.59 12.40
CA SER A 158 2.83 -6.12 12.95
C SER A 158 1.87 -7.27 13.17
N LEU A 159 0.97 -7.10 14.14
CA LEU A 159 -0.16 -7.99 14.35
C LEU A 159 -1.47 -7.24 14.04
N ALA A 160 -2.46 -7.97 13.55
CA ALA A 160 -3.80 -7.46 13.33
C ALA A 160 -4.85 -8.44 13.87
N ALA A 161 -5.81 -7.90 14.62
CA ALA A 161 -7.04 -8.59 14.93
C ALA A 161 -8.04 -8.33 13.80
N ILE A 162 -8.61 -9.41 13.27
CA ILE A 162 -9.51 -9.40 12.13
C ILE A 162 -10.80 -10.08 12.55
N HIS A 163 -11.92 -9.41 12.29
CA HIS A 163 -13.26 -9.92 12.53
C HIS A 163 -14.12 -9.83 11.27
N SER A 164 -14.65 -10.96 10.79
CA SER A 164 -15.49 -11.09 9.60
C SER A 164 -14.91 -10.38 8.38
N GLY A 165 -13.65 -10.67 8.06
CA GLY A 165 -12.96 -10.08 6.91
C GLY A 165 -12.45 -8.64 7.13
N LYS A 166 -12.72 -8.03 8.28
CA LYS A 166 -12.41 -6.61 8.55
C LYS A 166 -11.37 -6.48 9.66
N SER A 167 -10.42 -5.56 9.52
CA SER A 167 -9.51 -5.24 10.61
C SER A 167 -10.27 -4.53 11.75
N VAL A 168 -10.10 -5.01 12.98
CA VAL A 168 -10.69 -4.42 14.18
C VAL A 168 -9.67 -3.82 15.13
N ALA A 169 -8.42 -4.29 15.08
CA ALA A 169 -7.28 -3.68 15.76
C ALA A 169 -5.98 -4.04 15.05
N THR A 170 -4.93 -3.25 15.26
CA THR A 170 -3.57 -3.55 14.81
C THR A 170 -2.55 -2.91 15.74
N THR A 171 -1.36 -3.50 15.82
CA THR A 171 -0.29 -3.03 16.70
C THR A 171 0.35 -1.75 16.18
N MET A 172 0.49 -1.62 14.85
CA MET A 172 1.03 -0.40 14.25
C MET A 172 0.06 0.78 14.36
N GLY A 173 0.60 1.90 14.81
CA GLY A 173 -0.13 3.12 15.10
C GLY A 173 -0.10 4.15 13.97
N MET A 174 0.27 5.38 14.32
CA MET A 174 0.37 6.48 13.36
C MET A 174 1.49 6.26 12.34
N SER A 175 2.59 5.67 12.79
CA SER A 175 3.74 5.32 11.96
C SER A 175 4.10 3.84 12.13
N PRO A 176 4.90 3.27 11.21
CA PRO A 176 5.37 1.89 11.31
C PRO A 176 6.35 1.63 12.47
N GLN A 177 6.62 2.61 13.33
CA GLN A 177 7.56 2.49 14.46
C GLN A 177 6.91 2.06 15.78
N SER A 178 5.59 1.89 15.78
CA SER A 178 4.85 1.44 16.96
C SER A 178 4.36 0.02 16.77
N GLY A 179 4.27 -0.73 17.86
CA GLY A 179 3.79 -2.12 17.86
C GLY A 179 4.14 -2.83 19.14
#